data_AF-A0A926PSI6-F1
#
_entry.id   AF-A0A926PSI6-F1
#
_cell.length_a   1.000
_cell.length_b   1.000
_cell.length_c   1.000
_cell.angle_alpha   90.00
_cell.angle_beta   90.00
_cell.angle_gamma   90.00
#
_symmetry.space_group_name_H-M   'P 1'
#
loop_
_entity.id
_entity.type
_entity.pdbx_description
1 polymer ?
#
loop_
_entity_poly.entity_id
_entity_poly.type
_entity_poly.pdbx_seq_one_letter_code
_entity_poly.pdbx_strand_id
1 'polypeptide(L)' 'MNDPKLQTPDRYKTELAIQIDSDLLEQIQHLTNDPSKVVEVALRQWLRSELYRDEDNARTLPRNPPLPPRGEWND' A
#
# COMPACT_ATOMS: atom_id res chain seq x y z
N MET A 1 12.05 -16.09 -32.57
CA MET A 1 11.53 -15.87 -31.20
C MET A 1 10.95 -14.47 -31.16
N ASN A 2 9.62 -14.34 -31.15
CA ASN A 2 8.93 -13.08 -30.90
C ASN A 2 8.00 -13.35 -29.73
N ASP A 3 8.39 -12.92 -28.53
CA ASP A 3 7.53 -12.96 -27.36
C ASP A 3 6.49 -11.84 -27.51
N PRO A 4 5.20 -12.13 -27.72
CA PRO A 4 4.19 -11.09 -27.65
C PRO A 4 4.12 -10.67 -26.18
N LYS A 5 4.56 -9.44 -25.89
CA LYS A 5 4.26 -8.78 -24.61
C LYS A 5 2.76 -8.92 -24.39
N LEU A 6 2.37 -9.72 -23.41
CA LEU A 6 1.00 -9.85 -22.92
C LEU A 6 0.51 -8.45 -22.54
N GLN A 7 -0.15 -7.78 -23.48
CA GLN A 7 -1.01 -6.65 -23.22
C GLN A 7 -2.25 -7.24 -22.55
N THR A 8 -2.19 -7.40 -21.23
CA THR A 8 -3.37 -7.67 -20.43
C THR A 8 -4.32 -6.51 -20.69
N PRO A 9 -5.52 -6.75 -21.25
CA PRO A 9 -6.39 -5.66 -21.60
C PRO A 9 -6.84 -4.95 -20.32
N ASP A 10 -6.75 -3.63 -20.35
CA ASP A 10 -7.29 -2.61 -19.41
C ASP A 10 -8.83 -2.71 -19.32
N ARG A 11 -9.37 -3.90 -19.06
CA ARG A 11 -10.72 -4.26 -19.56
C ARG A 11 -11.88 -3.92 -18.64
N TYR A 12 -11.65 -3.26 -17.50
CA TYR A 12 -12.72 -2.85 -16.59
C TYR A 12 -12.42 -1.51 -15.91
N LYS A 13 -12.17 -0.45 -16.69
CA LYS A 13 -12.33 0.91 -16.15
C LYS A 13 -13.82 1.19 -16.00
N THR A 14 -14.25 1.40 -14.76
CA THR A 14 -15.63 1.77 -14.43
C THR A 14 -15.70 3.27 -14.25
N GLU A 15 -16.71 3.91 -14.84
CA GLU A 15 -16.97 5.33 -14.62
C GLU A 15 -17.57 5.52 -13.22
N LEU A 16 -17.00 6.44 -12.46
CA LEU A 16 -17.40 6.74 -11.09
C LEU A 16 -17.62 8.25 -10.96
N ALA A 17 -18.81 8.64 -10.48
CA ALA A 17 -19.10 10.03 -10.12
C ALA A 17 -18.96 10.21 -8.61
N ILE A 18 -18.04 11.07 -8.19
CA ILE A 18 -17.81 11.45 -6.79
C ILE A 18 -17.85 12.97 -6.65
N GLN A 19 -18.31 13.45 -5.49
CA GLN A 19 -18.15 14.85 -5.12
C GLN A 19 -16.82 15.01 -4.40
N ILE A 20 -15.99 15.92 -4.91
CA ILE A 20 -14.72 16.29 -4.32
C ILE A 20 -14.65 17.81 -4.22
N ASP A 21 -13.79 18.28 -3.33
CA ASP A 21 -13.51 19.69 -3.16
C ASP A 21 -12.96 20.31 -4.46
N SER A 22 -13.46 21.50 -4.83
CA SER A 22 -13.10 22.16 -6.08
C SER A 22 -11.64 22.61 -6.12
N ASP A 23 -11.10 23.11 -5.02
CA ASP A 23 -9.70 23.53 -4.92
C ASP A 23 -8.77 22.31 -5.06
N LEU A 24 -9.19 21.15 -4.54
CA LEU A 24 -8.44 19.91 -4.71
C LEU A 24 -8.41 19.46 -6.17
N LEU A 25 -9.54 19.56 -6.88
CA LEU A 25 -9.61 19.22 -8.29
C LEU A 25 -8.73 20.14 -9.15
N GLU A 26 -8.70 21.45 -8.86
CA GLU A 26 -7.80 22.39 -9.54
C GLU A 26 -6.33 22.05 -9.30
N GLN A 27 -5.94 21.75 -8.06
CA GLN A 27 -4.57 21.33 -7.75
C GLN A 27 -4.16 20.06 -8.51
N ILE A 28 -5.04 19.06 -8.58
CA ILE A 28 -4.74 17.82 -9.32
C ILE A 28 -4.56 18.11 -10.81
N GLN A 29 -5.40 18.97 -11.40
CA GLN A 29 -5.27 19.38 -12.80
C GLN A 29 -3.96 20.13 -13.09
N HIS A 30 -3.46 20.93 -12.15
CA HIS A 30 -2.17 21.61 -12.32
C HIS A 30 -0.97 20.65 -12.24
N LEU A 31 -1.11 19.53 -11.54
CA LEU A 31 -0.04 18.55 -11.35
C LEU A 31 0.03 17.51 -12.47
N THR A 32 -1.08 17.23 -13.16
CA THR A 32 -1.13 16.21 -14.20
C THR A 32 -2.21 16.46 -15.25
N ASN A 33 -1.97 15.96 -16.46
CA ASN A 33 -3.00 15.89 -17.51
C ASN A 33 -4.00 14.74 -17.30
N ASP A 34 -3.72 13.78 -16.42
CA ASP A 34 -4.55 12.58 -16.21
C ASP A 34 -4.97 12.44 -14.73
N PRO A 35 -5.95 13.24 -14.26
CA PRO A 35 -6.39 13.24 -12.86
C PRO A 35 -6.86 11.85 -12.40
N SER A 36 -7.52 11.08 -13.27
CA SER A 36 -8.01 9.72 -12.98
C SER A 36 -6.88 8.78 -12.55
N LYS A 37 -5.70 8.92 -13.14
CA LYS A 37 -4.54 8.09 -12.82
C LYS A 37 -3.96 8.42 -11.45
N VAL A 38 -3.97 9.69 -11.07
CA VAL A 38 -3.54 10.13 -9.73
C VAL A 38 -4.47 9.60 -8.66
N VAL A 39 -5.79 9.69 -8.87
CA VAL A 39 -6.79 9.12 -7.95
C VAL A 39 -6.60 7.61 -7.82
N GLU A 40 -6.38 6.89 -8.93
CA GLU A 40 -6.14 5.46 -8.90
C GLU A 40 -4.88 5.10 -8.11
N VAL A 41 -3.76 5.79 -8.35
CA VAL A 41 -2.50 5.54 -7.65
C VAL A 41 -2.64 5.88 -6.16
N ALA A 42 -3.27 7.00 -5.81
CA ALA A 42 -3.50 7.39 -4.43
C ALA A 42 -4.35 6.34 -3.69
N LEU A 43 -5.43 5.84 -4.32
CA LEU A 43 -6.26 4.76 -3.76
C LEU A 43 -5.47 3.46 -3.61
N ARG A 44 -4.68 3.06 -4.62
CA ARG A 44 -3.82 1.86 -4.54
C ARG A 44 -2.78 1.99 -3.42
N GLN A 45 -2.18 3.16 -3.26
CA GLN A 45 -1.20 3.43 -2.21
C GLN A 45 -1.85 3.42 -0.83
N TRP A 46 -3.03 4.02 -0.68
CA TRP A 46 -3.76 4.02 0.57
C TRP A 46 -4.16 2.61 1.00
N LEU A 47 -4.76 1.83 0.09
CA LEU A 47 -5.11 0.43 0.35
C LEU A 47 -3.89 -0.44 0.66
N ARG A 48 -2.76 -0.23 -0.04
CA ARG A 48 -1.50 -0.93 0.28
C ARG A 48 -0.92 -0.51 1.63
N SER A 49 -1.05 0.76 2.00
CA SER A 49 -0.58 1.27 3.29
C SER A 49 -1.34 0.63 4.44
N GLU A 50 -2.64 0.37 4.30
CA GLU A 50 -3.44 -0.35 5.30
C GLU A 50 -2.92 -1.78 5.51
N LEU A 51 -2.61 -2.49 4.41
CA LEU A 51 -2.06 -3.85 4.48
C LEU A 51 -0.71 -3.90 5.20
N TYR A 52 0.17 -2.92 4.97
CA TYR A 52 1.46 -2.85 5.67
C TYR A 52 1.32 -2.45 7.15
N ARG A 53 0.31 -1.67 7.51
CA ARG A 53 0.08 -1.21 8.89
C ARG A 53 -0.38 -2.35 9.80
N ASP A 54 -1.11 -3.32 9.26
CA ASP A 54 -1.58 -4.50 10.00
C ASP A 54 -0.42 -5.47 10.33
N GLU A 55 0.55 -5.62 9.40
CA GLU A 55 1.73 -6.48 9.60
C GLU A 55 2.73 -5.91 10.62
N ASP A 56 2.84 -4.59 10.73
CA ASP A 56 3.75 -3.92 11.68
C ASP A 56 3.20 -3.97 13.12
N ASN A 57 1.87 -3.86 13.28
CA ASN A 57 1.21 -3.95 14.59
C ASN A 57 1.19 -5.37 15.17
N ALA A 58 1.44 -6.41 14.36
CA ALA A 58 1.51 -7.80 14.80
C ALA A 58 2.91 -8.24 15.29
N ARG A 59 3.93 -7.37 15.26
CA ARG A 59 5.35 -7.75 15.44
C ARG A 59 6.03 -7.23 16.71
N THR A 60 5.31 -6.99 17.81
CA THR A 60 5.98 -6.60 19.07
C THR A 60 5.47 -7.30 20.34
N LEU A 61 5.53 -8.62 20.37
CA LEU A 61 5.80 -9.32 21.63
C LEU A 61 7.05 -10.19 21.47
N PRO A 62 8.22 -9.81 22.01
CA PRO A 62 9.34 -10.74 22.12
C PRO A 62 8.87 -11.93 22.98
N ARG A 63 8.70 -13.09 22.35
CA ARG A 63 8.48 -14.35 23.04
C ARG A 63 9.73 -14.66 23.84
N ASN A 64 9.61 -14.43 25.14
CA ASN A 64 10.44 -14.96 26.22
C ASN A 64 11.94 -15.07 25.89
N PRO A 65 12.78 -14.11 26.31
CA PRO A 65 14.23 -14.24 26.13
C PRO A 65 14.69 -15.61 26.66
N PRO A 66 15.68 -16.24 26.01
CA PRO A 66 16.13 -17.57 26.38
C PRO A 66 16.51 -17.56 27.86
N LEU A 67 15.84 -18.42 28.64
CA LEU A 67 16.19 -18.60 30.04
C LEU A 67 17.65 -19.03 30.11
N PRO A 68 18.46 -18.42 30.98
CA PRO A 68 19.85 -18.83 31.13
C PRO A 68 19.89 -20.33 31.51
N PRO A 69 20.89 -21.08 31.01
CA PRO A 69 21.06 -22.48 31.39
C PRO A 69 21.12 -22.57 32.91
N ARG A 70 20.26 -23.40 33.50
CA ARG A 70 20.24 -23.71 34.93
C ARG A 70 21.65 -24.18 35.33
N GLY A 71 22.47 -23.34 35.97
CA GLY A 71 23.72 -23.80 36.58
C GLY A 71 24.87 -22.82 36.78
N GLU A 72 24.91 -21.64 36.16
CA GLU A 72 26.10 -20.74 36.28
C GLU A 72 26.00 -19.68 37.39
N TRP A 73 24.97 -19.76 38.23
CA TRP A 73 24.86 -19.00 39.48
C TRP A 73 24.96 -19.95 40.66
N ASN A 74 26.09 -20.66 40.82
CA ASN A 74 26.66 -21.05 42.12
C ASN A 74 28.03 -21.75 41.95
N ASP A 75 29.11 -20.97 41.83
CA ASP A 75 30.39 -21.15 42.58
C ASP A 75 31.17 -19.81 42.55
#